data_AF-A0A353BJC7-F1
#
_entry.id   AF-A0A353BJC7-F1
#
_cell.length_a   1.000
_cell.length_b   1.000
_cell.length_c   1.000
_cell.angle_alpha   90.00
_cell.angle_beta   90.00
_cell.angle_gamma   90.00
#
_symmetry.space_group_name_H-M   'P 1'
#
loop_
_entity.id
_entity.type
_entity.pdbx_description
1 polymer ?
#
loop_
_entity_poly.entity_id
_entity_poly.type
_entity_poly.pdbx_seq_one_letter_code
_entity_poly.pdbx_strand_id
1 'polypeptide(L)'
;YDVDAMKLIDDLKSWELEVRAVIITRYEGQPAAAIFKNKLERRGVTVYTHRFTKGYPTDVDTVVSDQGYGANPYVETKKPLVVVTGPGPCSGKLATCLSQMYHDHRRGLKSGYAKFETFPIWDL
;
A
#
# COMPACT_ATOMS: atom_id res chain seq x y z
N TYR A 1 -3.37 -13.77 7.88
CA TYR A 1 -2.80 -12.52 7.33
C TYR A 1 -1.32 -12.64 7.01
N ASP A 2 -0.41 -12.83 7.98
CA ASP A 2 1.04 -12.92 7.70
C ASP A 2 1.39 -14.08 6.77
N VAL A 3 0.82 -15.27 7.03
CA VAL A 3 1.00 -16.45 6.18
C VAL A 3 0.42 -16.21 4.78
N ASP A 4 -0.76 -15.61 4.68
CA ASP A 4 -1.42 -15.31 3.39
C ASP A 4 -0.63 -14.27 2.58
N ALA A 5 -0.06 -13.26 3.25
CA ALA A 5 0.80 -12.27 2.60
C ALA A 5 2.10 -12.91 2.10
N MET A 6 2.72 -13.80 2.88
CA MET A 6 3.90 -14.55 2.43
C MET A 6 3.57 -15.45 1.25
N LYS A 7 2.45 -16.16 1.31
CA LYS A 7 1.97 -17.00 0.20
C LYS A 7 1.74 -16.17 -1.06
N LEU A 8 1.08 -15.01 -0.95
CA LEU A 8 0.87 -14.11 -2.08
C LEU A 8 2.19 -13.63 -2.71
N ILE A 9 3.20 -13.32 -1.89
CA ILE A 9 4.53 -12.94 -2.39
C ILE A 9 5.18 -14.09 -3.16
N ASP A 10 5.12 -15.31 -2.62
CA ASP A 10 5.70 -16.49 -3.23
C ASP A 10 4.94 -16.88 -4.53
N ASP A 11 3.61 -16.79 -4.53
CA ASP A 11 2.75 -17.05 -5.70
C ASP A 11 3.05 -16.05 -6.84
N LEU A 12 3.13 -14.74 -6.53
CA LEU A 12 3.48 -13.71 -7.52
C LEU A 12 4.88 -13.92 -8.09
N LYS A 13 5.84 -14.30 -7.24
CA LYS A 13 7.21 -14.59 -7.68
C LYS A 13 7.24 -15.80 -8.61
N SER A 14 6.39 -16.81 -8.41
CA SER A 14 6.26 -17.97 -9.29
C SER A 14 5.76 -17.61 -10.70
N TRP A 15 5.04 -16.48 -10.82
CA TRP A 15 4.58 -15.92 -12.09
C TRP A 15 5.54 -14.86 -12.65
N GLU A 16 6.77 -14.80 -12.13
CA GLU A 16 7.80 -13.84 -12.54
C GLU A 16 7.38 -12.36 -12.31
N LEU A 17 6.43 -12.14 -11.41
CA LEU A 17 6.01 -10.80 -10.99
C LEU A 17 6.85 -10.33 -9.80
N GLU A 18 7.64 -9.28 -10.03
CA GLU A 18 8.45 -8.64 -8.98
C GLU A 18 7.56 -7.95 -7.95
N VAL A 19 7.60 -8.40 -6.70
CA VAL A 19 7.01 -7.67 -5.57
C VAL A 19 7.94 -6.53 -5.19
N ARG A 20 7.59 -5.31 -5.60
CA ARG A 20 8.41 -4.13 -5.33
C ARG A 20 8.56 -3.83 -3.84
N ALA A 21 7.48 -3.91 -3.08
CA ALA A 21 7.47 -3.62 -1.65
C ALA A 21 6.23 -4.19 -0.95
N VAL A 22 6.32 -4.34 0.37
CA VAL A 22 5.17 -4.59 1.26
C VAL A 22 4.89 -3.35 2.09
N ILE A 23 3.62 -2.95 2.21
CA ILE A 23 3.20 -1.84 3.05
C ILE A 23 2.43 -2.40 4.25
N ILE A 24 2.95 -2.19 5.46
CA ILE A 24 2.22 -2.47 6.71
C ILE A 24 1.45 -1.22 7.09
N THR A 25 0.14 -1.24 6.89
CA THR A 25 -0.76 -0.12 7.20
C THR A 25 -1.19 -0.14 8.66
N ARG A 26 -1.55 1.04 9.21
CA ARG A 26 -1.91 1.23 10.63
C ARG A 26 -0.82 0.73 11.60
N TYR A 27 0.44 0.90 11.19
CA TYR A 27 1.59 0.49 11.99
C TYR A 27 1.84 1.51 13.12
N GLU A 28 1.81 1.02 14.36
CA GLU A 28 2.09 1.81 15.57
C GLU A 28 3.24 1.23 16.40
N GLY A 29 4.01 0.29 15.82
CA GLY A 29 5.08 -0.40 16.53
C GLY A 29 4.61 -1.64 17.31
N GLN A 30 3.47 -2.21 16.92
CA GLN A 30 2.95 -3.43 17.55
C GLN A 30 3.99 -4.57 17.40
N PRO A 31 4.31 -5.33 18.46
CA PRO A 31 5.40 -6.32 18.43
C PRO A 31 5.26 -7.37 17.31
N ALA A 32 4.05 -7.87 17.05
CA ALA A 32 3.79 -8.83 15.98
C ALA A 32 4.11 -8.25 14.59
N ALA A 33 3.70 -7.01 14.33
CA ALA A 33 3.97 -6.33 13.06
C ALA A 33 5.47 -6.04 12.88
N ALA A 34 6.19 -5.71 13.95
CA ALA A 34 7.64 -5.54 13.93
C ALA A 34 8.37 -6.85 13.61
N ILE A 35 7.94 -7.97 14.19
CA ILE A 35 8.48 -9.31 13.87
C ILE A 35 8.23 -9.65 12.40
N PHE A 36 7.02 -9.40 11.90
CA PHE A 36 6.67 -9.65 10.50
C PHE A 36 7.48 -8.78 9.54
N LYS A 37 7.62 -7.48 9.82
CA LYS A 37 8.50 -6.57 9.10
C LYS A 37 9.92 -7.11 9.01
N ASN A 38 10.52 -7.47 10.14
CA ASN A 38 11.89 -8.00 10.20
C ASN A 38 12.03 -9.30 9.39
N LYS A 39 11.00 -10.16 9.40
CA LYS A 39 10.98 -11.41 8.61
C LYS A 39 10.98 -11.14 7.11
N LEU A 40 10.22 -10.14 6.65
CA LEU A 40 10.18 -9.73 5.25
C LEU A 40 11.52 -9.11 4.81
N GLU A 41 12.07 -8.20 5.61
CA GLU A 41 13.34 -7.53 5.31
C GLU A 41 14.51 -8.53 5.22
N ARG A 42 14.55 -9.54 6.10
CA ARG A 42 15.52 -10.65 6.02
C ARG A 42 15.41 -11.48 4.75
N ARG A 43 14.27 -11.46 4.06
CA ARG A 43 14.07 -12.12 2.76
C ARG A 43 14.36 -11.19 1.58
N GLY A 44 14.90 -10.00 1.83
CA GLY A 44 15.21 -9.01 0.80
C GLY A 44 13.99 -8.22 0.30
N VAL A 45 12.84 -8.31 0.99
CA VAL A 45 11.64 -7.54 0.63
C VAL A 45 11.73 -6.15 1.25
N THR A 46 11.60 -5.10 0.43
CA THR A 46 11.48 -3.73 0.94
C THR A 46 10.15 -3.56 1.67
N VAL A 47 10.18 -3.08 2.92
CA VAL A 47 8.96 -2.85 3.72
C VAL A 47 8.80 -1.38 4.05
N TYR A 48 7.59 -0.85 3.82
CA TYR A 48 7.16 0.47 4.26
C TYR A 48 6.13 0.33 5.36
N THR A 49 6.09 1.30 6.27
CA THR A 49 5.07 1.38 7.33
C THR A 49 4.24 2.63 7.13
N HIS A 50 2.93 2.47 7.02
CA HIS A 50 1.98 3.58 6.99
C HIS A 50 1.24 3.63 8.32
N ARG A 51 1.17 4.82 8.91
CA ARG A 51 0.38 5.08 10.12
C ARG A 51 -1.09 5.31 9.74
N PHE A 52 -1.94 5.39 10.76
CA PHE A 52 -3.29 5.92 10.58
C PHE A 52 -3.21 7.33 9.96
N THR A 53 -3.97 7.56 8.88
CA THR A 53 -4.01 8.86 8.21
C THR A 53 -4.93 9.78 8.99
N LYS A 54 -4.38 10.87 9.54
CA LYS A 54 -5.15 11.83 10.34
C LYS A 54 -6.32 12.40 9.53
N GLY A 55 -7.49 12.50 10.14
CA GLY A 55 -8.70 13.05 9.52
C GLY A 55 -9.43 12.08 8.57
N TYR A 56 -8.86 10.92 8.26
CA TYR A 56 -9.45 10.01 7.27
C TYR A 56 -10.72 9.31 7.80
N PRO A 57 -11.81 9.23 7.02
CA PRO A 57 -11.97 9.72 5.64
C PRO A 57 -12.66 11.10 5.51
N THR A 58 -13.02 11.76 6.60
CA THR A 58 -14.01 12.86 6.59
C THR A 58 -13.42 14.26 6.53
N ASP A 59 -12.20 14.45 7.04
CA ASP A 59 -11.52 15.75 7.06
C ASP A 59 -10.52 15.80 5.91
N VAL A 60 -11.01 16.23 4.74
CA VAL A 60 -10.26 16.24 3.47
C VAL A 60 -9.03 17.14 3.56
N ASP A 61 -9.14 18.30 4.19
CA ASP A 61 -8.04 19.27 4.30
C ASP A 61 -6.89 18.68 5.12
N THR A 62 -7.20 17.97 6.22
CA THR A 62 -6.18 17.26 6.98
C THR A 62 -5.63 16.04 6.21
N VAL A 63 -6.49 15.28 5.53
CA VAL A 63 -6.09 14.08 4.79
C VAL A 63 -5.12 14.42 3.65
N VAL A 64 -5.41 15.45 2.86
CA VAL A 64 -4.61 15.86 1.69
C VAL A 64 -3.56 16.90 2.10
N SER A 65 -2.81 16.60 3.17
CA SER A 65 -1.77 17.48 3.71
C SER A 65 -0.50 16.71 4.10
N ASP A 66 0.54 17.46 4.50
CA ASP A 66 1.75 16.90 5.08
C ASP A 66 1.50 16.11 6.38
N GLN A 67 0.40 16.41 7.10
CA GLN A 67 0.00 15.71 8.33
C GLN A 67 -0.89 14.49 8.06
N GLY A 68 -1.50 14.42 6.88
CA GLY A 68 -2.31 13.30 6.41
C GLY A 68 -1.48 12.34 5.56
N TYR A 69 -1.72 12.33 4.25
CA TYR A 69 -0.98 11.47 3.32
C TYR A 69 0.53 11.72 3.31
N GLY A 70 0.97 12.96 3.51
CA GLY A 70 2.39 13.31 3.53
C GLY A 70 3.17 12.74 4.71
N ALA A 71 2.48 12.37 5.81
CA ALA A 71 3.11 11.76 6.98
C ALA A 71 3.53 10.31 6.73
N ASN A 72 2.92 9.66 5.72
CA ASN A 72 3.29 8.31 5.31
C ASN A 72 4.43 8.37 4.28
N PRO A 73 5.44 7.48 4.38
CA PRO A 73 6.56 7.48 3.44
C PRO A 73 6.10 7.18 2.01
N TYR A 74 6.72 7.87 1.05
CA TYR A 74 6.57 7.57 -0.36
C TYR A 74 7.20 6.22 -0.69
N VAL A 75 6.43 5.33 -1.33
CA VAL A 75 6.90 4.06 -1.86
C VAL A 75 7.51 4.31 -3.23
N GLU A 76 8.82 4.10 -3.38
CA GLU A 76 9.48 4.32 -4.66
C GLU A 76 9.12 3.22 -5.66
N THR A 77 8.46 3.60 -6.75
CA THR A 77 8.04 2.69 -7.81
C THR A 77 9.02 2.75 -8.99
N LYS A 78 9.19 1.63 -9.71
CA LYS A 78 10.09 1.53 -10.88
C LYS A 78 9.35 1.41 -12.21
N LYS A 79 8.05 1.09 -12.15
CA LYS A 79 7.19 0.83 -13.30
C LYS A 79 6.03 1.82 -13.27
N PRO A 80 5.55 2.30 -14.44
CA PRO A 80 4.43 3.24 -14.51
C PRO A 80 3.09 2.61 -14.10
N LEU A 81 2.97 1.27 -14.19
CA LEU A 81 1.82 0.52 -13.70
C LEU A 81 2.19 -0.19 -12.39
N VAL A 82 1.42 0.10 -11.34
CA VAL A 82 1.59 -0.46 -10.01
C VAL A 82 0.30 -1.13 -9.60
N VAL A 83 0.37 -2.42 -9.28
CA VAL A 83 -0.77 -3.19 -8.77
C VAL A 83 -0.66 -3.25 -7.25
N VAL A 84 -1.69 -2.72 -6.58
CA VAL A 84 -1.79 -2.77 -5.11
C VAL A 84 -2.77 -3.88 -4.72
N THR A 85 -2.23 -4.95 -4.14
CA THR A 85 -3.01 -6.11 -3.68
C THR A 85 -2.76 -6.39 -2.20
N GLY A 86 -3.58 -7.24 -1.59
CA GLY A 86 -3.43 -7.64 -0.19
C GLY A 86 -4.38 -8.76 0.20
N PRO A 87 -4.06 -9.49 1.28
CA PRO A 87 -4.69 -10.77 1.65
C PRO A 87 -6.18 -10.69 2.05
N GLY A 88 -6.74 -9.49 2.26
CA GLY A 88 -8.13 -9.36 2.67
C GLY A 88 -8.71 -7.95 2.57
N PRO A 89 -10.00 -7.78 2.92
CA PRO A 89 -10.63 -6.47 3.05
C PRO A 89 -9.95 -5.62 4.13
N CYS A 90 -10.20 -4.32 4.12
CA CYS A 90 -9.69 -3.37 5.13
C CYS A 90 -8.15 -3.31 5.30
N SER A 91 -7.38 -3.87 4.38
CA SER A 91 -5.91 -3.86 4.40
C SER A 91 -5.27 -2.54 3.95
N GLY A 92 -6.05 -1.46 3.84
CA GLY A 92 -5.56 -0.13 3.48
C GLY A 92 -5.21 0.12 2.01
N LYS A 93 -5.53 -0.80 1.07
CA LYS A 93 -5.19 -0.68 -0.37
C LYS A 93 -5.53 0.68 -0.98
N LEU A 94 -6.77 1.14 -0.83
CA LEU A 94 -7.21 2.44 -1.36
C LEU A 94 -6.43 3.60 -0.73
N ALA A 95 -6.29 3.61 0.59
CA ALA A 95 -5.56 4.66 1.29
C ALA A 95 -4.09 4.73 0.85
N THR A 96 -3.45 3.57 0.60
CA THR A 96 -2.10 3.51 0.04
C THR A 96 -2.04 4.10 -1.37
N CYS A 97 -2.99 3.76 -2.26
CA CYS A 97 -3.05 4.34 -3.61
C CYS A 97 -3.21 5.86 -3.57
N LEU A 98 -4.12 6.38 -2.73
CA LEU A 98 -4.35 7.82 -2.62
C LEU A 98 -3.16 8.56 -1.99
N SER A 99 -2.50 7.94 -1.00
CA SER A 99 -1.24 8.46 -0.44
C SER A 99 -0.15 8.53 -1.51
N GLN A 100 -0.03 7.52 -2.38
CA GLN A 100 0.91 7.55 -3.50
C GLN A 100 0.61 8.68 -4.49
N MET A 101 -0.65 8.85 -4.88
CA MET A 101 -1.05 9.96 -5.77
C MET A 101 -0.74 11.34 -5.18
N TYR A 102 -0.93 11.51 -3.86
CA TYR A 102 -0.56 12.74 -3.17
C TYR A 102 0.94 13.05 -3.32
N HIS A 103 1.79 12.05 -3.10
CA HIS A 103 3.24 12.19 -3.24
C HIS A 103 3.69 12.39 -4.69
N ASP A 104 3.06 11.72 -5.65
CA ASP A 104 3.33 11.90 -7.07
C ASP A 104 3.00 13.34 -7.49
N HIS A 105 1.83 13.85 -7.10
CA HIS A 105 1.43 15.23 -7.35
C HIS A 105 2.44 16.24 -6.76
N ARG A 106 2.87 16.03 -5.51
CA ARG A 106 3.92 16.83 -4.84
C ARG A 106 5.25 16.83 -5.59
N ARG A 107 5.55 15.77 -6.33
CA ARG A 107 6.76 15.60 -7.15
C ARG A 107 6.59 16.06 -8.60
N GLY A 108 5.42 16.62 -8.96
CA GLY A 108 5.12 17.04 -10.33
C GLY A 108 4.82 15.87 -11.29
N LEU A 109 4.62 14.66 -10.76
CA LEU A 109 4.25 13.48 -11.52
C LEU A 109 2.73 13.41 -11.69
N LYS A 110 2.29 12.99 -12.89
CA LYS A 110 0.88 12.74 -13.18
C LYS A 110 0.58 11.25 -12.96
N SER A 111 -0.21 10.96 -11.93
CA SER A 111 -0.64 9.61 -11.56
C SER A 111 -2.17 9.51 -11.47
N GLY A 112 -2.72 8.31 -11.63
CA GLY A 112 -4.15 8.05 -11.47
C GLY A 112 -4.41 6.80 -10.62
N TYR A 113 -5.67 6.64 -10.21
CA TYR A 113 -6.16 5.45 -9.52
C TYR A 113 -7.28 4.81 -10.34
N ALA A 114 -7.24 3.48 -10.41
CA ALA A 114 -8.31 2.66 -10.95
C ALA A 114 -8.55 1.48 -10.02
N LYS A 115 -9.79 0.99 -9.99
CA LYS A 115 -10.19 -0.19 -9.23
C LYS A 115 -10.52 -1.31 -10.19
N PHE A 116 -9.95 -2.48 -9.96
CA PHE A 116 -10.26 -3.70 -10.69
C PHE A 116 -11.04 -4.64 -9.77
N GLU A 117 -12.28 -4.92 -10.14
CA GLU A 117 -13.16 -5.91 -9.52
C GLU A 117 -13.87 -6.69 -10.63
N THR A 118 -14.09 -7.98 -10.41
CA THR A 118 -14.78 -8.83 -11.39
C THR A 118 -16.30 -8.79 -11.23
N PHE A 119 -16.81 -8.41 -10.06
CA PHE A 119 -18.24 -8.33 -9.76
C PHE A 119 -18.57 -7.13 -8.86
N PRO A 120 -19.77 -6.53 -8.99
CA PRO A 120 -20.76 -6.81 -10.05
C PRO A 120 -20.28 -6.33 -11.43
N ILE A 121 -20.84 -6.92 -12.49
CA ILE A 121 -20.62 -6.43 -13.86
C ILE A 121 -21.54 -5.20 -14.03
N TRP A 122 -20.95 -4.06 -14.37
CA TRP A 122 -21.61 -2.74 -14.28
C TRP A 122 -22.63 -2.47 -15.39
N ASP A 123 -22.54 -3.19 -16.50
CA ASP A 123 -23.35 -3.03 -17.71
C ASP A 123 -24.28 -4.23 -17.99
N LEU A 124 -24.51 -5.08 -16.97
CA LEU A 124 -25.50 -6.17 -17.00
C LEU A 124 -26.76 -5.85 -16.19
#